data_AF-A0A831J813-F1
#
_entry.id   AF-A0A831J813-F1
#
_cell.length_a   1.000
_cell.length_b   1.000
_cell.length_c   1.000
_cell.angle_alpha   90.00
_cell.angle_beta   90.00
_cell.angle_gamma   90.00
#
_symmetry.space_group_name_H-M   'P 1'
#
loop_
_entity.id
_entity.type
_entity.pdbx_description
1 polymer ?
#
loop_
_entity_poly.entity_id
_entity_poly.type
_entity_poly.pdbx_seq_one_letter_code
_entity_poly.pdbx_strand_id
1 'polypeptide(L)'
;LLRAVENVHLGEENKLCFELFVNLMRTAYKRDIRSLKAWSEQVAGMGRERQKNLLEYCQRMVRENFICNFRQPDMVYLNPEELQFASRFAPYINERNIISVMELLGEAQVHIEQNVNPKMVFFDMALRMIVEMKQQ
;
A
#
# COMPACT_ATOMS: atom_id res chain seq x y z
N LEU A 1 5.60 -27.27 15.22
CA LEU A 1 6.07 -26.08 15.96
C LEU A 1 6.62 -25.01 15.02
N LEU A 2 7.59 -25.31 14.15
CA LEU A 2 8.12 -24.35 13.15
C LEU A 2 7.02 -23.70 12.28
N ARG A 3 6.13 -24.49 11.67
CA ARG A 3 5.00 -23.99 10.86
C ARG A 3 4.01 -23.10 11.62
N ALA A 4 3.85 -23.30 12.93
CA ALA A 4 2.94 -22.49 13.74
C ALA A 4 3.55 -21.11 14.03
N VAL A 5 4.86 -21.06 14.29
CA VAL A 5 5.60 -19.80 14.48
C VAL A 5 5.68 -19.02 13.17
N GLU A 6 5.94 -19.69 12.03
CA GLU A 6 5.92 -19.08 10.70
C GLU A 6 4.56 -18.46 10.37
N ASN A 7 3.46 -19.18 10.61
CA ASN A 7 2.11 -18.65 10.36
C ASN A 7 1.77 -17.43 11.23
N VAL A 8 2.22 -17.42 12.49
CA VAL A 8 2.03 -16.26 13.38
C VAL A 8 2.84 -15.06 12.87
N HIS A 9 4.09 -15.28 12.47
CA HIS A 9 4.96 -14.23 11.94
C HIS A 9 4.41 -13.61 10.64
N LEU A 10 3.93 -14.45 9.72
CA LEU A 10 3.28 -14.01 8.48
C LEU A 10 2.01 -13.19 8.76
N GLY A 11 1.25 -13.55 9.80
CA GLY A 11 0.09 -12.78 10.25
C GLY A 11 0.45 -11.38 10.77
N GLU A 12 1.51 -11.28 11.57
CA GLU A 12 2.01 -10.00 12.10
C GLU A 12 2.56 -9.10 10.99
N GLU A 13 3.28 -9.67 10.01
CA GLU A 13 3.83 -8.91 8.89
C GLU A 13 2.73 -8.36 7.98
N ASN A 14 1.73 -9.18 7.64
CA ASN A 14 0.57 -8.74 6.86
C ASN A 14 -0.21 -7.64 7.58
N LYS A 15 -0.38 -7.77 8.90
CA LYS A 15 -1.06 -6.74 9.71
C LYS A 15 -0.30 -5.42 9.68
N LEU A 16 1.02 -5.45 9.82
CA LEU A 16 1.83 -4.24 9.69
C LEU A 16 1.71 -3.62 8.29
N CYS A 17 1.75 -4.44 7.23
CA CYS A 17 1.61 -3.94 5.86
C CYS A 17 0.24 -3.28 5.65
N PHE A 18 -0.82 -3.88 6.19
CA PHE A 18 -2.16 -3.29 6.19
C PHE A 18 -2.19 -1.94 6.90
N GLU A 19 -1.65 -1.85 8.12
CA GLU A 19 -1.62 -0.60 8.89
C GLU A 19 -0.83 0.50 8.16
N LEU A 20 0.32 0.16 7.56
CA LEU A 20 1.13 1.09 6.78
C LEU A 20 0.42 1.55 5.51
N PHE A 21 -0.25 0.65 4.80
CA PHE A 21 -1.06 0.99 3.62
C PHE A 21 -2.21 1.92 3.99
N VAL A 22 -2.98 1.60 5.03
CA VAL A 22 -4.09 2.44 5.49
C VAL A 22 -3.59 3.82 5.92
N ASN A 23 -2.44 3.90 6.59
CA ASN A 23 -1.83 5.17 6.97
C ASN A 23 -1.45 5.99 5.75
N LEU A 24 -0.77 5.38 4.77
CA LEU A 24 -0.38 6.02 3.51
C LEU A 24 -1.60 6.61 2.80
N MET A 25 -2.65 5.81 2.56
CA MET A 25 -3.82 6.27 1.81
C MET A 25 -4.56 7.40 2.54
N ARG A 26 -4.71 7.31 3.87
CA ARG A 26 -5.39 8.36 4.66
C ARG A 26 -4.59 9.67 4.71
N THR A 27 -3.27 9.59 4.88
CA THR A 27 -2.41 10.78 4.96
C THR A 27 -2.21 11.42 3.59
N ALA A 28 -2.13 10.63 2.52
CA ALA A 28 -2.12 11.10 1.14
C ALA A 28 -3.42 11.83 0.79
N TYR A 29 -4.57 11.27 1.14
CA TYR A 29 -5.88 11.92 0.92
C TYR A 29 -5.99 13.25 1.69
N LYS A 30 -5.53 13.30 2.95
CA LYS A 30 -5.50 14.52 3.76
C LYS A 30 -4.44 15.53 3.32
N ARG A 31 -3.51 15.14 2.44
CA ARG A 31 -2.34 15.94 2.04
C ARG A 31 -1.46 16.34 3.22
N ASP A 32 -1.38 15.48 4.23
CA ASP A 32 -0.54 15.72 5.40
C ASP A 32 0.91 15.33 5.10
N ILE A 33 1.62 16.27 4.44
CA ILE A 33 3.02 16.07 4.00
C ILE A 33 3.94 15.76 5.18
N ARG A 34 3.68 16.33 6.36
CA ARG A 34 4.48 16.06 7.56
C ARG A 34 4.35 14.60 7.97
N SER A 35 3.12 14.09 8.01
CA SER A 35 2.86 12.67 8.33
C SER A 35 3.39 11.73 7.24
N LEU A 36 3.30 12.12 5.96
CA LEU A 36 3.88 11.32 4.85
C LEU A 36 5.41 11.24 4.93
N LYS A 37 6.07 12.33 5.34
CA LYS A 37 7.52 12.30 5.61
C LYS A 37 7.85 11.31 6.73
N ALA A 38 7.13 11.37 7.84
CA ALA A 38 7.33 10.43 8.95
C ALA A 38 7.06 8.98 8.53
N TRP A 39 6.00 8.75 7.73
CA TRP A 39 5.69 7.44 7.14
C TRP A 39 6.83 6.94 6.27
N SER A 40 7.39 7.79 5.39
CA SER A 40 8.52 7.40 4.52
C SER A 40 9.78 7.04 5.31
N GLU A 41 10.04 7.74 6.42
CA GLU A 41 11.16 7.46 7.31
C GLU A 41 10.98 6.15 8.07
N GLN A 42 9.75 5.86 8.53
CA GLN A 42 9.38 4.59 9.15
C GLN A 42 9.63 3.42 8.19
N VAL A 43 9.10 3.51 6.96
CA VAL A 43 9.23 2.44 5.96
C VAL A 43 10.69 2.27 5.52
N ALA A 44 11.42 3.36 5.32
CA ALA A 44 12.83 3.31 4.97
C ALA A 44 13.71 2.70 6.08
N GLY A 45 13.27 2.76 7.34
CA GLY A 45 13.91 2.11 8.48
C GLY A 45 13.66 0.60 8.55
N MET A 46 12.72 0.06 7.75
CA MET A 46 12.47 -1.37 7.64
C MET A 46 13.58 -2.07 6.84
N GLY A 47 13.75 -3.38 7.04
CA GLY A 47 14.61 -4.19 6.18
C GLY A 47 14.10 -4.23 4.73
N ARG A 48 15.00 -4.31 3.76
CA ARG A 48 14.67 -4.27 2.32
C ARG A 48 13.61 -5.28 1.90
N GLU A 49 13.69 -6.50 2.41
CA GLU A 49 12.70 -7.54 2.07
C GLU A 49 11.30 -7.14 2.55
N ARG A 50 11.20 -6.57 3.75
CA ARG A 50 9.94 -6.06 4.28
C ARG A 50 9.41 -4.85 3.50
N GLN A 51 10.30 -4.02 2.96
CA GLN A 51 9.93 -2.91 2.06
C GLN A 51 9.33 -3.44 0.75
N LYS A 52 9.92 -4.48 0.17
CA LYS A 52 9.38 -5.15 -1.03
C LYS A 52 8.03 -5.81 -0.73
N ASN A 53 7.92 -6.54 0.38
CA ASN A 53 6.67 -7.15 0.82
C ASN A 53 5.57 -6.10 1.00
N LEU A 54 5.90 -4.93 1.57
CA LEU A 54 4.96 -3.82 1.67
C LEU A 54 4.49 -3.32 0.29
N LEU A 55 5.40 -3.13 -0.66
CA LEU A 55 5.05 -2.66 -2.00
C LEU A 55 4.19 -3.66 -2.78
N GLU A 56 4.48 -4.95 -2.65
CA GLU A 56 3.64 -6.02 -3.20
C GLU A 56 2.26 -6.05 -2.54
N TYR A 57 2.21 -5.92 -1.22
CA TYR A 57 0.97 -5.83 -0.46
C TYR A 57 0.13 -4.61 -0.88
N CYS A 58 0.75 -3.44 -1.06
CA CYS A 58 0.08 -2.23 -1.55
C CYS A 58 -0.53 -2.46 -2.95
N GLN A 59 0.21 -3.08 -3.88
CA GLN A 59 -0.28 -3.40 -5.22
C GLN A 59 -1.46 -4.37 -5.17
N ARG A 60 -1.40 -5.41 -4.32
CA ARG A 60 -2.54 -6.31 -4.07
C ARG A 60 -3.75 -5.53 -3.59
N MET A 61 -3.60 -4.71 -2.55
CA MET A 61 -4.70 -3.93 -1.99
C MET A 61 -5.32 -2.97 -2.99
N VAL A 62 -4.52 -2.28 -3.80
CA VAL A 62 -5.00 -1.38 -4.85
C VAL A 62 -5.84 -2.15 -5.88
N ARG A 63 -5.39 -3.34 -6.32
CA ARG A 63 -6.13 -4.21 -7.23
C ARG A 63 -7.44 -4.71 -6.64
N GLU A 64 -7.41 -5.19 -5.40
CA GLU A 64 -8.62 -5.68 -4.70
C GLU A 64 -9.64 -4.54 -4.50
N ASN A 65 -9.19 -3.34 -4.14
CA ASN A 65 -10.06 -2.16 -4.02
C ASN A 65 -10.71 -1.80 -5.36
N PHE A 66 -9.98 -1.92 -6.47
CA PHE A 66 -10.56 -1.74 -7.80
C PHE A 66 -11.62 -2.80 -8.11
N ILE A 67 -11.35 -4.08 -7.81
CA ILE A 67 -12.33 -5.18 -7.98
C ILE A 67 -13.59 -4.97 -7.13
N CYS A 68 -13.44 -4.45 -5.90
CA CYS A 68 -14.58 -4.14 -5.03
C CYS A 68 -15.60 -3.18 -5.70
N ASN A 69 -15.17 -2.31 -6.61
CA ASN A 69 -16.08 -1.42 -7.34
C ASN A 69 -17.02 -2.18 -8.30
N PHE A 70 -16.63 -3.35 -8.79
CA PHE A 70 -17.43 -4.18 -9.69
C PHE A 70 -18.47 -5.04 -8.96
N ARG A 71 -18.56 -4.94 -7.62
CA ARG A 71 -19.53 -5.63 -6.77
C ARG A 71 -19.58 -7.15 -7.00
N GLN A 72 -18.42 -7.77 -7.22
CA GLN A 72 -18.27 -9.23 -7.30
C GLN A 72 -17.63 -9.75 -6.00
N PRO A 73 -18.41 -10.01 -4.94
CA PRO A 73 -17.88 -10.40 -3.64
C PRO A 73 -17.10 -11.73 -3.67
N ASP A 74 -17.42 -12.62 -4.61
CA ASP A 74 -16.73 -13.92 -4.76
C ASP A 74 -15.30 -13.81 -5.30
N MET A 75 -14.89 -12.62 -5.77
CA MET A 75 -13.55 -12.37 -6.31
C MET A 75 -12.64 -11.55 -5.38
N VAL A 76 -13.13 -11.16 -4.20
CA VAL A 76 -12.39 -10.30 -3.28
C VAL A 76 -11.68 -11.16 -2.23
N TYR A 77 -10.34 -11.22 -2.33
CA TYR A 77 -9.51 -12.01 -1.42
C TYR A 77 -9.01 -11.16 -0.24
N LEU A 78 -9.96 -10.52 0.46
CA LEU A 78 -9.70 -9.66 1.62
C LEU A 78 -10.21 -10.30 2.91
N ASN A 79 -9.43 -10.17 3.99
CA ASN A 79 -9.91 -10.52 5.32
C ASN A 79 -11.00 -9.50 5.79
N PRO A 80 -11.75 -9.78 6.87
CA PRO A 80 -12.84 -8.90 7.31
C PRO A 80 -12.43 -7.44 7.60
N GLU A 81 -11.23 -7.21 8.15
CA GLU A 81 -10.71 -5.86 8.43
C GLU A 81 -10.34 -5.12 7.13
N GLU A 82 -9.64 -5.81 6.23
CA GLU A 82 -9.28 -5.31 4.91
C GLU A 82 -10.53 -4.97 4.10
N LEU A 83 -11.56 -5.83 4.11
CA LEU A 83 -12.82 -5.62 3.41
C LEU A 83 -13.58 -4.41 3.97
N GLN A 84 -13.59 -4.23 5.30
CA GLN A 84 -14.19 -3.05 5.91
C GLN A 84 -13.51 -1.76 5.44
N PHE A 85 -12.19 -1.75 5.35
CA PHE A 85 -11.45 -0.62 4.80
C PHE A 85 -11.76 -0.44 3.31
N ALA A 86 -11.68 -1.51 2.52
CA ALA A 86 -11.87 -1.48 1.08
C ALA A 86 -13.26 -1.03 0.68
N SER A 87 -14.31 -1.40 1.42
CA SER A 87 -15.69 -0.93 1.16
C SER A 87 -15.82 0.60 1.18
N ARG A 88 -14.97 1.29 1.95
CA ARG A 88 -14.91 2.75 2.06
C ARG A 88 -13.89 3.37 1.13
N PHE A 89 -12.83 2.62 0.80
CA PHE A 89 -11.68 3.12 0.06
C PHE A 89 -11.77 2.85 -1.45
N ALA A 90 -12.49 1.80 -1.87
CA ALA A 90 -12.67 1.41 -3.26
C ALA A 90 -13.09 2.56 -4.20
N PRO A 91 -14.00 3.49 -3.82
CA PRO A 91 -14.35 4.62 -4.67
C PRO A 91 -13.17 5.54 -5.01
N TYR A 92 -12.10 5.53 -4.21
CA TYR A 92 -10.89 6.35 -4.43
C TYR A 92 -9.93 5.76 -5.47
N ILE A 93 -10.13 4.49 -5.86
CA ILE A 93 -9.35 3.80 -6.90
C ILE A 93 -10.29 3.46 -8.06
N ASN A 94 -10.18 4.16 -9.17
CA ASN A 94 -11.07 4.04 -10.32
C ASN A 94 -10.29 3.81 -11.63
N GLU A 95 -10.99 3.65 -12.75
CA GLU A 95 -10.35 3.39 -14.06
C GLU A 95 -9.36 4.48 -14.51
N ARG A 96 -9.47 5.71 -13.97
CA ARG A 96 -8.61 6.85 -14.34
C ARG A 96 -7.27 6.81 -13.62
N ASN A 97 -7.24 6.37 -12.37
CA ASN A 97 -6.03 6.42 -11.53
C ASN A 97 -5.40 5.04 -11.25
N ILE A 98 -6.13 3.93 -11.41
CA ILE A 98 -5.62 2.59 -11.09
C ILE A 98 -4.28 2.28 -11.79
N ILE A 99 -4.16 2.60 -13.08
CA ILE A 99 -2.95 2.35 -13.86
C ILE A 99 -1.79 3.18 -13.30
N SER A 100 -1.98 4.49 -13.11
CA SER A 100 -0.94 5.39 -12.60
C SER A 100 -0.50 5.02 -11.18
N VAL A 101 -1.42 4.64 -10.29
CA VAL A 101 -1.11 4.16 -8.94
C VAL A 101 -0.30 2.86 -8.98
N MET A 102 -0.67 1.92 -9.86
CA MET A 102 0.07 0.66 -10.02
C MET A 102 1.48 0.88 -10.58
N GLU A 103 1.62 1.75 -11.58
CA GLU A 103 2.92 2.14 -12.14
C GLU A 103 3.80 2.82 -11.10
N LEU A 104 3.24 3.73 -10.30
CA LEU A 104 3.94 4.40 -9.21
C LEU A 104 4.49 3.42 -8.16
N LEU A 105 3.67 2.45 -7.75
CA LEU A 105 4.08 1.41 -6.80
C LEU A 105 5.15 0.47 -7.41
N GLY A 106 4.99 0.11 -8.69
CA GLY A 106 5.96 -0.71 -9.42
C GLY A 106 7.31 -0.01 -9.60
N GLU A 107 7.31 1.27 -9.93
CA GLU A 107 8.52 2.10 -10.04
C GLU A 107 9.26 2.16 -8.69
N ALA A 108 8.54 2.39 -7.59
CA ALA A 108 9.12 2.37 -6.26
C ALA A 108 9.77 1.00 -5.95
N GLN A 109 9.12 -0.11 -6.32
CA GLN A 109 9.66 -1.45 -6.12
C GLN A 109 10.97 -1.66 -6.88
N VAL A 110 11.01 -1.29 -8.16
CA VAL A 110 12.21 -1.37 -8.99
C VAL A 110 13.35 -0.54 -8.37
N HIS A 111 13.07 0.68 -7.90
CA HIS A 111 14.08 1.51 -7.25
C HIS A 111 14.63 0.90 -5.94
N ILE A 112 13.78 0.27 -5.13
CA ILE A 112 14.23 -0.44 -3.92
C ILE A 112 15.11 -1.65 -4.27
N GLU A 113 14.75 -2.40 -5.32
CA GLU A 113 15.55 -3.52 -5.83
C GLU A 113 16.91 -3.08 -6.37
N GLN A 114 16.97 -1.90 -6.99
CA GLN A 114 18.20 -1.27 -7.49
C GLN A 114 19.05 -0.59 -6.42
N ASN A 115 18.71 -0.73 -5.13
CA ASN A 115 19.43 -0.13 -4.00
C ASN A 115 19.44 1.41 -4.00
N VAL A 116 18.43 2.05 -4.60
CA VAL A 116 18.21 3.49 -4.46
C VAL A 116 17.87 3.81 -3.01
N ASN A 117 18.18 5.04 -2.54
CA ASN A 117 17.91 5.46 -1.17
C ASN A 117 16.41 5.32 -0.82
N PRO A 118 16.01 4.40 0.09
CA PRO A 118 14.60 4.13 0.36
C PRO A 118 13.85 5.35 0.90
N LYS A 119 14.51 6.24 1.67
CA LYS A 119 13.87 7.46 2.18
C LYS A 119 13.41 8.36 1.04
N MET A 120 14.22 8.50 -0.01
CA MET A 120 13.86 9.32 -1.16
C MET A 120 12.77 8.64 -1.99
N VAL A 121 12.90 7.33 -2.25
CA VAL A 121 11.94 6.56 -3.04
C VAL A 121 10.55 6.59 -2.42
N PHE A 122 10.44 6.26 -1.12
CA PHE A 122 9.15 6.24 -0.44
C PHE A 122 8.55 7.63 -0.25
N PHE A 123 9.37 8.65 -0.05
CA PHE A 123 8.86 10.02 0.08
C PHE A 123 8.34 10.56 -1.27
N ASP A 124 9.07 10.35 -2.37
CA ASP A 124 8.62 10.70 -3.72
C ASP A 124 7.31 9.98 -4.07
N MET A 125 7.28 8.66 -3.84
CA MET A 125 6.09 7.84 -4.04
C MET A 125 4.90 8.36 -3.23
N ALA A 126 5.10 8.67 -1.96
CA ALA A 126 4.07 9.20 -1.07
C ALA A 126 3.52 10.56 -1.54
N LEU A 127 4.38 11.44 -2.06
CA LEU A 127 3.96 12.73 -2.61
C LEU A 127 3.18 12.57 -3.92
N ARG A 128 3.63 11.71 -4.82
CA ARG A 128 2.93 11.40 -6.09
C ARG A 128 1.57 10.74 -5.82
N MET A 129 1.46 9.92 -4.78
CA MET A 129 0.18 9.34 -4.35
C MET A 129 -0.87 10.41 -4.01
N ILE A 130 -0.47 11.58 -3.47
CA ILE A 130 -1.40 12.70 -3.23
C ILE A 130 -2.06 13.16 -4.53
N VAL A 131 -1.30 13.19 -5.62
CA VAL A 131 -1.77 13.63 -6.94
C VAL A 131 -2.77 12.62 -7.50
N GLU A 132 -2.49 11.32 -7.36
CA GLU A 132 -3.38 10.24 -7.80
C GLU A 132 -4.72 10.23 -7.06
N MET A 133 -4.71 10.57 -5.76
CA MET A 133 -5.93 10.70 -4.97
C MET A 133 -6.74 11.96 -5.31
N LYS A 134 -6.19 12.90 -6.09
CA LYS A 134 -6.86 14.14 -6.51
C LYS A 134 -7.67 13.97 -7.80
N GLN A 135 -7.37 12.96 -8.63
CA GLN A 135 -8.02 12.77 -9.95
C GLN A 135 -9.45 12.18 -9.87
N GLN A 136 -10.14 12.39 -8.75
CA GLN A 136 -11.53 11.99 -8.51
C GLN A 136 -12.50 13.00 -9.14
#